data_AF-A0A0G1VFS3-F1
#
_entry.id   AF-A0A0G1VFS3-F1
#
_cell.length_a   1.000
_cell.length_b   1.000
_cell.length_c   1.000
_cell.angle_alpha   90.00
_cell.angle_beta   90.00
_cell.angle_gamma   90.00
#
_symmetry.space_group_name_H-M   'P 1'
#
loop_
_entity.id
_entity.type
_entity.pdbx_description
1 polymer ?
#
loop_
_entity_poly.entity_id
_entity_poly.type
_entity_poly.pdbx_seq_one_letter_code
_entity_poly.pdbx_strand_id
1 'polypeptide(L)' 'MVGEHHLVKKYNFSDFKTALSFVSKVGEMAEEIGHHPEISFGWGFATVQIFTHKIDGLHESDFIFAAKCDRLMEGSKSEG' A
#
# COMPACT_ATOMS: atom_id res chain seq x y z
N MET A 1 -6.98 -7.07 -5.62
CA MET A 1 -7.21 -7.92 -6.80
C MET A 1 -5.86 -8.21 -7.42
N VAL A 2 -5.63 -9.43 -7.90
CA VAL A 2 -4.42 -9.77 -8.67
C VAL A 2 -4.75 -9.47 -10.12
N GLY A 3 -4.16 -8.42 -10.68
CA GLY A 3 -4.27 -8.13 -12.11
C GLY A 3 -2.99 -8.63 -12.77
N GLU A 4 -3.05 -9.85 -13.32
CA GLU A 4 -2.07 -10.65 -14.09
C GLU A 4 -0.57 -10.62 -13.65
N HIS A 5 0.00 -9.50 -13.22
CA HIS A 5 1.38 -9.35 -12.71
C HIS A 5 1.52 -8.38 -11.52
N HIS A 6 0.42 -7.80 -11.00
CA HIS A 6 0.44 -6.75 -9.97
C HIS A 6 -0.51 -7.05 -8.81
N LEU A 7 -0.08 -6.70 -7.59
CA LEU A 7 -0.96 -6.65 -6.42
C LEU A 7 -1.53 -5.25 -6.30
N VAL A 8 -2.85 -5.13 -6.41
CA VAL A 8 -3.56 -3.85 -6.21
C VAL A 8 -4.53 -3.97 -5.04
N LYS A 9 -4.42 -3.04 -4.09
CA LYS A 9 -5.36 -2.92 -2.97
C LYS A 9 -5.79 -1.47 -2.74
N LYS A 10 -7.10 -1.29 -2.53
CA LYS A 10 -7.70 -0.02 -2.16
C LYS A 10 -8.05 -0.03 -0.67
N TYR A 11 -7.64 1.01 0.02
CA TYR A 11 -7.92 1.32 1.41
C TYR A 11 -8.87 2.52 1.46
N ASN A 12 -9.86 2.48 2.36
CA ASN A 12 -10.86 3.54 2.51
C ASN A 12 -10.70 4.22 3.87
N PHE A 13 -10.92 5.53 3.90
CA PHE A 13 -10.75 6.42 5.05
C PHE A 13 -11.91 7.39 5.16
N SER A 14 -12.06 8.03 6.32
CA SER A 14 -13.10 9.05 6.58
C SER A 14 -12.83 10.39 5.89
N ASP A 15 -11.56 10.73 5.68
CA ASP A 15 -11.13 12.05 5.24
C ASP A 15 -9.78 11.99 4.50
N PHE A 16 -9.38 13.13 3.94
CA PHE A 16 -8.11 13.27 3.21
C PHE A 16 -6.88 13.17 4.11
N LYS A 17 -6.95 13.66 5.36
CA LYS A 17 -5.79 13.69 6.27
C LYS A 17 -5.38 12.29 6.68
N THR A 18 -6.35 11.42 6.97
CA THR A 18 -6.15 10.03 7.35
C THR A 18 -5.60 9.23 6.17
N ALA A 19 -6.14 9.47 4.96
CA ALA A 19 -5.61 8.87 3.74
C ALA A 19 -4.14 9.29 3.49
N LEU A 20 -3.83 10.59 3.61
CA LEU A 20 -2.46 11.09 3.46
C LEU A 20 -1.50 10.48 4.50
N SER A 21 -1.92 10.39 5.76
CA SER A 21 -1.10 9.79 6.81
C SER A 21 -0.76 8.33 6.53
N PHE A 22 -1.74 7.55 6.03
CA PHE A 22 -1.49 6.18 5.59
C PHE A 22 -0.47 6.13 4.44
N VAL A 23 -0.64 6.98 3.43
CA VAL A 23 0.28 7.04 2.28
C VAL A 23 1.71 7.41 2.70
N SER A 24 1.89 8.36 3.62
CA SER A 24 3.22 8.70 4.15
C SER A 24 3.91 7.50 4.80
N LYS A 25 3.18 6.74 5.64
CA LYS A 25 3.73 5.52 6.27
C LYS A 25 4.08 4.44 5.25
N VAL A 26 3.28 4.27 4.20
CA VAL A 26 3.58 3.33 3.12
C VAL A 26 4.83 3.78 2.35
N GLY A 27 5.01 5.09 2.15
CA GLY A 27 6.21 5.66 1.52
C GLY A 27 7.48 5.42 2.34
N GLU A 28 7.46 5.69 3.65
CA GLU A 28 8.59 5.41 4.56
C GLU A 28 8.97 3.93 4.51
N MET A 29 7.98 3.05 4.61
CA MET A 29 8.19 1.61 4.52
C MET A 29 8.76 1.17 3.16
N ALA A 30 8.37 1.82 2.07
CA ALA A 30 8.88 1.52 0.73
C ALA A 30 10.38 1.78 0.63
N GLU A 31 10.85 2.89 1.18
CA GLU A 31 12.28 3.23 1.24
C GLU A 31 13.07 2.25 2.13
N GLU A 32 12.53 1.89 3.30
CA GLU A 32 13.18 0.93 4.21
C GLU A 32 13.37 -0.46 3.57
N ILE A 33 12.38 -0.91 2.78
CA ILE A 33 12.40 -2.21 2.11
C ILE A 33 13.17 -2.15 0.78
N GLY A 34 13.34 -0.95 0.21
CA GLY A 34 13.87 -0.76 -1.13
C GLY A 34 12.93 -1.28 -2.23
N HIS A 35 11.62 -1.24 -2.00
CA HIS A 35 10.60 -1.71 -2.94
C HIS A 35 9.46 -0.70 -3.05
N HIS A 36 9.30 -0.12 -4.24
CA HIS A 36 8.55 1.12 -4.42
C HIS A 36 7.22 0.84 -5.14
N PRO A 37 6.07 0.98 -4.46
CA PRO A 37 4.76 0.86 -5.10
C PRO A 37 4.40 2.13 -5.89
N GLU A 38 3.43 1.98 -6.79
CA GLU A 38 2.64 3.10 -7.28
C GLU A 38 1.48 3.35 -6.31
N ILE A 39 1.31 4.61 -5.87
CA ILE A 39 0.29 5.00 -4.90
C ILE A 39 -0.55 6.14 -5.47
N SER A 40 -1.87 5.93 -5.52
CA SER A 40 -2.87 6.96 -5.87
C SER A 40 -3.82 7.17 -4.70
N PHE A 41 -4.01 8.41 -4.24
CA PHE A 41 -4.86 8.69 -3.08
C PHE A 41 -5.64 9.99 -3.25
N GLY A 42 -6.70 10.13 -2.45
CA GLY A 42 -7.59 11.28 -2.47
C GLY A 42 -8.50 11.29 -1.26
N TRP A 43 -9.59 12.07 -1.32
CA TRP A 43 -10.52 12.16 -0.20
C TRP A 43 -11.13 10.78 0.11
N GLY A 44 -10.80 10.25 1.29
CA GLY A 44 -11.35 9.00 1.78
C GLY A 44 -10.79 7.73 1.13
N PHE A 45 -9.70 7.78 0.36
CA PHE A 45 -9.10 6.55 -0.18
C PHE A 45 -7.60 6.65 -0.44
N ALA A 46 -6.93 5.49 -0.44
CA ALA A 46 -5.62 5.27 -1.03
C ALA A 46 -5.60 3.93 -1.77
N THR A 47 -5.02 3.89 -2.95
CA THR A 47 -4.81 2.69 -3.77
C THR A 47 -3.32 2.45 -3.88
N VAL A 48 -2.88 1.25 -3.49
CA VAL A 48 -1.48 0.82 -3.56
C VAL A 48 -1.39 -0.29 -4.61
N GLN A 49 -0.51 -0.11 -5.58
CA GLN A 49 -0.14 -1.11 -6.57
C GLN A 49 1.35 -1.44 -6.41
N ILE A 50 1.67 -2.72 -6.22
CA ILE A 50 3.06 -3.19 -6.09
C ILE A 50 3.30 -4.38 -7.01
N PHE A 51 4.48 -4.40 -7.64
CA PHE A 51 4.95 -5.48 -8.48
C PHE A 51 6.48 -5.43 -8.62
N THR A 52 7.10 -6.58 -8.80
CA THR A 52 8.55 -6.68 -9.02
C THR A 52 8.87 -6.65 -10.52
N HIS A 53 9.32 -5.50 -11.03
CA HIS A 53 9.71 -5.32 -12.44
C HIS A 53 10.76 -6.32 -12.96
N LYS A 54 11.57 -6.92 -12.06
CA LYS A 54 12.72 -7.76 -12.41
C LYS A 54 12.38 -9.16 -12.92
N ILE A 55 11.16 -9.66 -12.68
CA ILE A 55 10.78 -11.06 -12.97
C ILE A 55 9.48 -11.19 -13.75
N ASP A 56 8.97 -10.09 -14.32
CA ASP A 56 7.74 -10.07 -15.13
C ASP A 56 6.58 -10.80 -14.41
N GLY A 57 6.45 -10.57 -13.10
CA GLY A 57 5.54 -11.31 -12.24
C GLY A 57 5.66 -10.94 -10.76
N LEU A 58 4.90 -11.65 -9.93
CA LEU A 58 4.87 -11.44 -8.48
C LEU A 58 5.99 -12.21 -7.79
N HIS A 59 6.65 -11.54 -6.85
CA HIS A 59 7.63 -12.11 -5.95
C HIS A 59 7.11 -12.16 -4.51
N GLU A 60 7.73 -12.97 -3.66
CA GLU A 60 7.39 -13.03 -2.23
C GLU A 60 7.44 -11.65 -1.56
N SER A 61 8.37 -10.78 -1.99
CA SER A 61 8.48 -9.39 -1.53
C SER A 61 7.22 -8.56 -1.80
N ASP A 62 6.50 -8.80 -2.89
CA ASP A 62 5.25 -8.10 -3.21
C ASP A 62 4.15 -8.47 -2.19
N PHE A 63 4.05 -9.76 -1.83
CA PHE A 63 3.09 -10.23 -0.84
C PHE A 63 3.43 -9.76 0.58
N ILE A 64 4.71 -9.76 0.94
CA ILE A 64 5.18 -9.21 2.23
C ILE A 64 4.85 -7.72 2.31
N PHE A 65 5.08 -6.97 1.23
CA PHE A 65 4.75 -5.55 1.16
C PHE A 65 3.25 -5.32 1.38
N ALA A 66 2.41 -6.04 0.64
CA ALA A 66 0.95 -5.96 0.78
C ALA A 66 0.49 -6.29 2.21
N ALA A 67 1.04 -7.33 2.83
CA ALA A 67 0.72 -7.70 4.21
C ALA A 67 1.14 -6.63 5.23
N LYS A 68 2.25 -5.93 4.99
CA LYS A 68 2.66 -4.81 5.85
C LYS A 68 1.74 -3.59 5.67
N CYS A 69 1.30 -3.27 4.45
CA CYS A 69 0.28 -2.24 4.23
C CYS A 69 -1.02 -2.54 5.01
N ASP A 70 -1.43 -3.80 5.08
CA ASP A 70 -2.62 -4.20 5.83
C ASP A 70 -2.49 -3.92 7.33
N ARG A 71 -1.32 -4.21 7.91
CA ARG A 71 -1.04 -3.90 9.32
C ARG A 71 -1.03 -2.39 9.59
N LEU A 72 -0.52 -1.59 8.66
CA LEU A 72 -0.57 -0.12 8.77
C LEU A 72 -2.02 0.39 8.79
N MET A 73 -2.93 -0.26 8.05
CA MET A 73 -4.36 0.09 8.07
C MET A 73 -5.03 -0.30 9.40
N GLU A 74 -4.69 -1.45 9.98
CA GLU A 74 -5.26 -1.90 11.26
C GLU A 74 -4.90 -0.95 12.41
N GLY A 75 -3.65 -0.49 12.49
CA GLY A 75 -3.22 0.48 13.50
C GLY A 75 -3.88 1.86 13.40
N SER A 76 -4.43 2.21 12.23
CA SER A 76 -5.19 3.45 12.02
C SER A 76 -6.66 3.35 12.43
N LYS A 77 -7.19 2.16 12.74
CA LYS A 77 -8.60 1.98 13.16
C LYS A 77 -8.82 2.13 14.68
N SER A 78 -7.76 2.29 15.46
CA SER A 78 -7.80 2.28 16.94
C SER A 78 -7.91 3.66 17.61
N GLU A 79 -8.07 4.75 16.85
CA GLU A 79 -8.26 6.11 17.40
C GLU A 79 -9.64 6.69 17.00
N GLY A 80 -10.70 5.97 17.34
CA GLY A 80 -12.09 6.41 17.19
C GLY A 80 -12.83 6.38 18.52
#